data_AF-A0A0X3VBQ0-F1
#
_entry.id   AF-A0A0X3VBQ0-F1
#
_cell.length_a   1.000
_cell.length_b   1.000
_cell.length_c   1.000
_cell.angle_alpha   90.00
_cell.angle_beta   90.00
_cell.angle_gamma   90.00
#
_symmetry.space_group_name_H-M   'P 1'
#
loop_
_entity.id
_entity.type
_entity.pdbx_description
1 polymer ?
#
loop_
_entity_poly.entity_id
_entity_poly.type
_entity_poly.pdbx_seq_one_letter_code
_entity_poly.pdbx_strand_id
1 'polypeptide(L)'
;MTALGAAVGCVVLAFGIRRFTGSPLLSNGLVEQASGTALYAAAVFAGVVALWPRLASGWVALIAAGYCWAVEFLQLSPIPAWLSARSVAARLILGVSFDPADLFWYLAGIVPPALLLTWLHRRAR
;
A
#
# COMPACT_ATOMS: atom_id res chain seq x y z
N MET A 1 11.45 17.06 -8.90
CA MET A 1 10.22 16.84 -9.71
C MET A 1 9.94 15.35 -9.99
N THR A 2 10.97 14.48 -10.03
CA THR A 2 10.82 13.04 -10.29
C THR A 2 10.18 12.23 -9.16
N ALA A 3 10.44 12.54 -7.88
CA ALA A 3 9.89 11.79 -6.74
C ALA A 3 8.37 11.98 -6.56
N LEU A 4 7.88 13.22 -6.70
CA LEU A 4 6.44 13.53 -6.71
C LEU A 4 5.73 12.89 -7.91
N GLY A 5 6.33 12.94 -9.11
CA GLY A 5 5.80 12.25 -10.29
C GLY A 5 5.76 10.73 -10.14
N ALA A 6 6.77 10.15 -9.49
CA ALA A 6 6.79 8.71 -9.19
C ALA A 6 5.73 8.33 -8.16
N ALA A 7 5.58 9.10 -7.07
CA ALA A 7 4.55 8.88 -6.06
C ALA A 7 3.14 8.98 -6.65
N VAL A 8 2.87 10.00 -7.46
CA VAL A 8 1.61 10.15 -8.21
C VAL A 8 1.40 9.00 -9.18
N GLY A 9 2.44 8.59 -9.93
CA GLY A 9 2.39 7.44 -10.83
C GLY A 9 2.07 6.13 -10.11
N CYS A 10 2.60 5.91 -8.91
CA CYS A 10 2.31 4.73 -8.09
C CYS A 10 0.85 4.72 -7.61
N VAL A 11 0.34 5.87 -7.16
CA VAL A 11 -1.06 6.03 -6.75
C VAL A 11 -2.00 5.81 -7.94
N VAL A 12 -1.70 6.39 -9.11
CA VAL A 12 -2.48 6.18 -10.33
C VAL A 12 -2.49 4.72 -10.76
N LEU A 13 -1.33 4.04 -10.73
CA LEU A 13 -1.24 2.62 -11.05
C LEU A 13 -2.09 1.78 -10.09
N ALA A 14 -2.02 2.05 -8.80
CA ALA A 14 -2.77 1.33 -7.79
C ALA A 14 -4.28 1.58 -7.90
N PHE A 15 -4.71 2.81 -8.21
CA PHE A 15 -6.10 3.13 -8.54
C PHE A 15 -6.57 2.44 -9.82
N GLY A 16 -5.70 2.32 -10.83
CA GLY A 16 -5.98 1.57 -12.05
C GLY A 16 -6.26 0.08 -11.76
N ILE A 17 -5.44 -0.54 -10.92
CA ILE A 17 -5.62 -1.93 -10.46
C ILE A 17 -6.95 -2.06 -9.72
N ARG A 18 -7.25 -1.17 -8.77
CA ARG A 18 -8.53 -1.13 -8.01
C ARG A 18 -9.74 -0.99 -8.94
N ARG A 19 -9.68 -0.11 -9.95
CA ARG A 19 -10.80 0.14 -10.86
C ARG A 19 -11.10 -1.05 -11.77
N PHE A 20 -10.08 -1.78 -12.18
CA PHE A 20 -10.18 -2.98 -13.00
C PHE A 20 -10.74 -4.17 -12.20
N THR A 21 -10.22 -4.36 -10.98
CA THR A 21 -10.59 -5.47 -10.08
C THR A 21 -11.95 -5.27 -9.38
N GLY A 22 -12.36 -4.03 -9.11
CA GLY A 22 -13.69 -3.69 -8.58
C GLY A 22 -14.81 -3.66 -9.62
N SER A 23 -14.60 -4.21 -10.82
CA SER A 23 -15.67 -4.36 -11.80
C SER A 23 -16.66 -5.44 -11.35
N PRO A 24 -17.97 -5.31 -11.64
CA PRO A 24 -18.99 -6.31 -11.26
C PRO A 24 -18.71 -7.72 -11.81
N LEU A 25 -17.85 -7.82 -12.83
CA LEU A 25 -17.44 -9.06 -13.47
C LEU A 25 -16.40 -9.84 -12.64
N LEU A 26 -15.67 -9.17 -11.75
CA LEU A 26 -14.57 -9.74 -10.94
C LEU A 26 -14.78 -9.54 -9.44
N SER A 27 -15.84 -8.84 -9.01
CA SER A 27 -16.13 -8.56 -7.61
C SER A 27 -16.66 -9.81 -6.89
N ASN A 28 -15.76 -10.73 -6.57
CA ASN A 28 -15.93 -11.55 -5.38
C ASN A 28 -15.29 -10.79 -4.20
N GLY A 29 -15.81 -10.94 -2.97
CA GLY A 29 -15.33 -10.16 -1.82
C GLY A 29 -13.82 -10.24 -1.57
N LEU A 30 -13.17 -11.34 -2.00
CA LEU A 30 -11.73 -11.55 -1.90
C LEU A 30 -10.93 -10.61 -2.83
N VAL A 31 -11.37 -10.43 -4.07
CA VAL A 31 -10.72 -9.51 -5.02
C VAL A 31 -10.87 -8.06 -4.57
N GLU A 32 -12.02 -7.72 -4.00
CA GLU A 32 -12.23 -6.40 -3.43
C GLU A 32 -11.32 -6.16 -2.22
N GLN A 33 -11.17 -7.12 -1.32
CA GLN A 33 -10.26 -7.00 -0.18
C GLN A 33 -8.80 -6.91 -0.64
N ALA A 34 -8.34 -7.87 -1.44
CA ALA A 34 -6.98 -7.93 -1.97
C ALA A 34 -6.55 -6.64 -2.69
N SER A 35 -7.44 -6.10 -3.55
CA SER A 35 -7.17 -4.86 -4.28
C SER A 35 -7.11 -3.63 -3.36
N GLY A 36 -7.89 -3.61 -2.28
CA GLY A 36 -7.84 -2.57 -1.25
C GLY A 36 -6.53 -2.60 -0.47
N THR A 37 -6.14 -3.79 0.00
CA THR A 37 -4.89 -4.04 0.72
C THR A 37 -3.67 -3.66 -0.13
N ALA A 38 -3.65 -4.07 -1.41
CA ALA A 38 -2.58 -3.71 -2.33
C ALA A 38 -2.51 -2.20 -2.60
N LEU A 39 -3.67 -1.53 -2.76
CA LEU A 39 -3.74 -0.08 -2.95
C LEU A 39 -3.20 0.68 -1.72
N TYR A 40 -3.57 0.23 -0.52
CA TYR A 40 -3.06 0.79 0.72
C TYR A 40 -1.52 0.67 0.80
N ALA A 41 -0.98 -0.51 0.51
CA ALA A 41 0.48 -0.75 0.52
C ALA A 41 1.22 0.17 -0.47
N ALA A 42 0.67 0.35 -1.67
CA ALA A 42 1.23 1.24 -2.69
C ALA A 42 1.19 2.71 -2.24
N ALA A 43 0.13 3.14 -1.56
CA ALA A 43 0.02 4.48 -0.99
C ALA A 43 1.04 4.72 0.12
N VAL A 44 1.26 3.75 1.01
CA VAL A 44 2.31 3.80 2.04
C VAL A 44 3.69 3.92 1.38
N PHE A 45 3.98 3.08 0.38
CA PHE A 45 5.24 3.16 -0.37
C PHE A 45 5.46 4.55 -0.98
N ALA A 46 4.45 5.10 -1.64
CA ALA A 46 4.50 6.45 -2.22
C ALA A 46 4.74 7.53 -1.15
N GLY A 47 4.14 7.39 0.03
CA GLY A 47 4.38 8.25 1.19
C GLY A 47 5.84 8.20 1.65
N VAL A 48 6.44 7.01 1.75
CA VAL A 48 7.86 6.85 2.12
C VAL A 48 8.77 7.52 1.08
N VAL A 49 8.50 7.36 -0.22
CA VAL A 49 9.25 8.06 -1.29
C VAL A 49 9.12 9.57 -1.16
N ALA A 50 7.91 10.08 -0.89
CA ALA A 50 7.66 11.51 -0.75
C ALA A 50 8.39 12.12 0.45
N LEU A 51 8.42 11.40 1.59
CA LEU A 51 9.12 11.82 2.80
C LEU A 51 10.64 11.72 2.67
N TRP A 52 11.14 10.67 2.01
CA TRP A 52 12.57 10.40 1.86
C TRP A 52 12.96 10.09 0.40
N PRO A 53 13.02 11.11 -0.47
CA PRO A 53 13.21 10.94 -1.91
C PRO A 53 14.59 10.41 -2.30
N ARG A 54 15.55 10.37 -1.36
CA ARG A 54 16.92 9.88 -1.60
C ARG A 54 17.12 8.41 -1.21
N LEU A 55 16.13 7.77 -0.60
CA LEU A 55 16.24 6.36 -0.22
C LEU A 55 16.29 5.47 -1.46
N ALA A 56 17.11 4.42 -1.39
CA ALA A 56 17.10 3.39 -2.42
C ALA A 56 15.75 2.64 -2.40
N SER A 57 15.26 2.23 -3.57
CA SER A 57 13.95 1.59 -3.73
C SER A 57 13.74 0.40 -2.78
N GLY A 58 14.79 -0.42 -2.56
CA GLY A 58 14.73 -1.54 -1.62
C GLY A 58 14.44 -1.13 -0.17
N TRP A 59 15.03 -0.02 0.30
CA TRP A 59 14.77 0.50 1.65
C TRP A 59 13.34 1.05 1.77
N VAL A 60 12.86 1.74 0.74
CA VAL A 60 11.48 2.22 0.69
C VAL A 60 10.50 1.06 0.77
N ALA A 61 10.74 -0.01 0.00
CA ALA A 61 9.92 -1.23 0.01
C ALA A 61 9.90 -1.90 1.39
N LEU A 62 11.06 -2.02 2.04
CA LEU A 62 11.19 -2.63 3.35
C LEU A 62 10.49 -1.81 4.45
N ILE A 63 10.61 -0.48 4.43
CA ILE A 63 9.90 0.40 5.37
C ILE A 63 8.39 0.30 5.15
N ALA A 64 7.93 0.33 3.90
CA ALA A 64 6.51 0.23 3.60
C ALA A 64 5.92 -1.12 4.03
N ALA A 65 6.60 -2.23 3.74
CA ALA A 65 6.19 -3.57 4.14
C ALA A 65 6.18 -3.72 5.66
N GLY A 66 7.27 -3.29 6.32
CA GLY A 66 7.39 -3.32 7.78
C GLY A 66 6.30 -2.50 8.47
N TYR A 67 5.96 -1.33 7.94
CA TYR A 67 4.85 -0.52 8.44
C TYR A 67 3.50 -1.23 8.27
N CYS A 68 3.18 -1.73 7.06
CA CYS A 68 1.91 -2.41 6.81
C CYS A 68 1.75 -3.64 7.70
N TRP A 69 2.81 -4.46 7.82
CA TRP A 69 2.80 -5.64 8.68
C TRP A 69 2.69 -5.26 10.17
N ALA A 70 3.39 -4.23 10.63
CA ALA A 70 3.26 -3.76 12.01
C ALA A 70 1.82 -3.33 12.33
N VAL A 71 1.18 -2.57 11.42
CA VAL A 71 -0.24 -2.21 11.53
C VAL A 71 -1.13 -3.45 11.55
N GLU A 72 -0.87 -4.41 10.67
CA GLU A 72 -1.62 -5.68 10.61
C GLU A 72 -1.51 -6.46 11.92
N PHE A 73 -0.31 -6.62 12.47
CA PHE A 73 -0.09 -7.28 13.76
C PHE A 73 -0.69 -6.52 14.94
N LEU A 74 -0.77 -5.18 14.89
CA LEU A 74 -1.46 -4.40 15.92
C LEU A 74 -2.94 -4.75 16.02
N GLN A 75 -3.55 -5.25 14.95
CA GLN A 75 -4.97 -5.68 14.93
C GLN A 75 -5.22 -6.98 15.69
N LEU A 76 -4.16 -7.66 16.16
CA LEU A 76 -4.29 -8.72 17.19
C LEU A 76 -4.70 -8.13 18.56
N SER A 77 -4.59 -6.81 18.74
CA SER A 77 -5.10 -6.09 19.90
C SER A 77 -6.48 -5.47 19.62
N PRO A 78 -7.30 -5.20 20.64
CA PRO A 78 -8.60 -4.55 20.46
C PRO A 78 -8.49 -3.04 20.16
N ILE A 79 -7.30 -2.44 20.26
CA ILE A 79 -7.10 -0.98 20.17
C ILE A 79 -7.44 -0.44 18.78
N PRO A 80 -6.92 -1.02 17.66
CA PRO A 80 -7.31 -0.59 16.31
C PRO A 80 -8.82 -0.63 16.09
N ALA A 81 -9.48 -1.74 16.44
CA ALA A 81 -10.93 -1.87 16.28
C ALA A 81 -11.70 -0.79 17.06
N TRP A 82 -11.27 -0.49 18.29
CA TRP A 82 -11.88 0.56 19.13
C TRP A 82 -11.70 1.97 18.54
N LEU A 83 -10.52 2.29 18.00
CA LEU A 83 -10.24 3.58 17.35
C LEU A 83 -11.00 3.70 16.02
N SER A 84 -11.01 2.64 15.21
CA SER A 84 -11.67 2.56 13.91
C SER A 84 -13.19 2.65 14.00
N ALA A 85 -13.79 2.29 15.14
CA ALA A 85 -15.21 2.51 15.42
C ALA A 85 -15.55 4.00 15.63
N ARG A 86 -14.57 4.83 15.99
CA ARG A 86 -14.74 6.25 16.33
C ARG A 86 -14.18 7.21 15.28
N SER A 87 -13.36 6.72 14.36
CA SER A 87 -12.73 7.54 13.33
C SER A 87 -12.55 6.77 12.03
N VAL A 88 -13.06 7.35 10.94
CA VAL A 88 -12.84 6.84 9.57
C VAL A 88 -11.35 6.88 9.21
N ALA A 89 -10.63 7.91 9.66
CA ALA A 89 -9.19 8.00 9.44
C ALA A 89 -8.44 6.86 10.15
N ALA A 90 -8.82 6.55 11.39
CA ALA A 90 -8.25 5.40 12.12
C ALA A 90 -8.55 4.09 11.38
N ARG A 91 -9.76 3.92 10.83
CA ARG A 91 -10.12 2.74 10.04
C ARG A 91 -9.27 2.60 8.78
N LEU A 92 -8.99 3.69 8.08
CA LEU A 92 -8.17 3.69 6.87
C LEU A 92 -6.67 3.44 7.16
N ILE A 93 -6.19 3.88 8.32
CA ILE A 93 -4.76 3.78 8.69
C ILE A 93 -4.46 2.48 9.45
N LEU A 94 -5.35 2.05 10.34
CA LEU A 94 -5.09 0.96 11.28
C LEU A 94 -5.82 -0.34 10.95
N GLY A 95 -6.81 -0.31 10.07
CA GLY A 95 -7.67 -1.47 9.82
C GLY A 95 -8.62 -1.78 10.97
N VAL A 96 -9.17 -2.99 10.98
CA VAL A 96 -10.20 -3.44 11.95
C VAL A 96 -9.91 -4.84 12.47
N SER A 97 -9.50 -5.76 11.59
CA SER A 97 -9.29 -7.16 11.90
C SER A 97 -8.09 -7.71 11.15
N PHE A 98 -7.27 -8.47 11.86
CA PHE A 98 -6.12 -9.17 11.30
C PHE A 98 -6.52 -10.21 10.25
N ASP A 99 -5.90 -10.17 9.08
CA ASP A 99 -5.98 -11.20 8.03
C ASP A 99 -4.56 -11.62 7.58
N PRO A 100 -4.14 -12.89 7.81
CA PRO A 100 -2.85 -13.39 7.34
C PRO A 100 -2.64 -13.24 5.83
N ALA A 101 -3.70 -13.27 5.01
CA ALA A 101 -3.60 -13.08 3.57
C ALA A 101 -3.12 -11.67 3.20
N ASP A 102 -3.44 -10.66 4.03
CA ASP A 102 -3.06 -9.28 3.78
C ASP A 102 -1.53 -9.09 3.82
N LEU A 103 -0.80 -9.89 4.62
CA LEU A 103 0.67 -9.90 4.61
C LEU A 103 1.24 -10.09 3.20
N PHE A 104 0.63 -10.97 2.41
CA PHE A 104 1.02 -11.24 1.02
C PHE A 104 0.55 -10.14 0.06
N TRP A 105 -0.68 -9.64 0.24
CA TRP A 105 -1.24 -8.58 -0.61
C TRP A 105 -0.51 -7.24 -0.43
N TYR A 106 0.02 -6.95 0.75
CA TYR A 106 0.88 -5.79 0.97
C TYR A 106 2.14 -5.86 0.09
N LEU A 107 2.78 -7.03 0.00
CA LEU A 107 3.92 -7.23 -0.90
C LEU A 107 3.52 -7.04 -2.37
N ALA A 108 2.36 -7.59 -2.77
CA ALA A 108 1.83 -7.43 -4.12
C ALA A 108 1.57 -5.95 -4.48
N GLY A 109 1.15 -5.13 -3.52
CA GLY A 109 0.99 -3.68 -3.69
C GLY A 109 2.32 -2.90 -3.75
N ILE A 110 3.36 -3.38 -3.08
CA ILE A 110 4.68 -2.70 -2.99
C ILE A 110 5.61 -3.04 -4.17
N VAL A 111 5.55 -4.26 -4.70
CA VAL A 111 6.49 -4.71 -5.75
C VAL A 111 6.38 -3.87 -7.03
N PRO A 112 5.20 -3.62 -7.63
CA PRO A 112 5.08 -2.81 -8.83
C PRO A 112 5.66 -1.38 -8.71
N PRO A 113 5.34 -0.58 -7.67
CA PRO A 113 5.91 0.75 -7.52
C PRO A 113 7.42 0.71 -7.22
N ALA A 114 7.92 -0.30 -6.49
CA ALA A 114 9.35 -0.47 -6.26
C ALA A 114 10.13 -0.77 -7.55
N LEU A 115 9.57 -1.60 -8.44
CA LEU A 115 10.13 -1.87 -9.77
C LEU A 115 10.12 -0.61 -10.64
N LEU A 116 9.01 0.13 -10.65
CA LEU A 116 8.88 1.39 -11.39
C LEU A 116 9.91 2.42 -10.94
N LEU A 117 10.05 2.63 -9.62
CA LEU A 117 11.04 3.54 -9.05
C LEU A 117 12.46 3.14 -9.43
N THR A 118 12.77 1.84 -9.37
CA THR A 118 14.09 1.33 -9.77
C THR A 118 14.37 1.57 -11.25
N TRP A 119 13.38 1.34 -12.11
CA TRP A 119 13.50 1.57 -13.56
C TRP A 119 13.70 3.06 -13.89
N LEU A 120 12.96 3.96 -13.23
CA LEU A 120 13.13 5.40 -13.38
C LEU A 120 14.53 5.86 -12.97
N HIS A 121 15.06 5.35 -11.85
CA HIS A 121 16.42 5.66 -11.41
C HIS A 121 17.49 5.14 -12.36
N ARG A 122 17.27 4.00 -13.02
CA ARG A 122 18.20 3.47 -14.04
C ARG A 122 18.22 4.31 -15.31
N ARG A 123 17.08 4.88 -15.72
CA ARG A 123 16.98 5.74 -16.93
C ARG A 123 17.54 7.14 -16.74
N ALA A 124 17.61 7.62 -15.50
CA ALA A 124 18.14 8.95 -15.18
C ALA A 124 19.66 8.97 -14.98
N ARG A 125 20.33 7.82 -15.11
CA ARG A 125 21.79 7.67 -15.14
C ARG A 125 22.26 7.47 -16.57
#